data_AF-A0A845S5A1-F1
#
_entry.id   AF-A0A845S5A1-F1
#
_cell.length_a   1.000
_cell.length_b   1.000
_cell.length_c   1.000
_cell.angle_alpha   90.00
_cell.angle_beta   90.00
_cell.angle_gamma   90.00
#
_symmetry.space_group_name_H-M   'P 1'
#
loop_
_entity.id
_entity.type
_entity.pdbx_description
1 polymer ?
#
loop_
_entity_poly.entity_id
_entity_poly.type
_entity_poly.pdbx_seq_one_letter_code
_entity_poly.pdbx_strand_id
1 'polypeptide(L)'
;PDINFKDFTSIIFTSSNAINHLAKVENITHLKCFCVGEQTATAAKKKGFLNIHVASGNYLELKDLIFKTLDKSREKFIYVRGEFVSNDLENDFKEGGFLIKSVINYTTEPNLNTDLKLIEDLKSKLIDVIFVYSKRAADQLLKIILNHKIENNLDNCTLNCISINVANTLKRLRWKKIKIFSPGDEELSLL
;
A
#
# COMPACT_ATOMS: atom_id res chain seq x y z
N PRO A 1 19.63 3.00 -0.24
CA PRO A 1 20.30 3.41 1.02
C PRO A 1 21.20 2.27 1.48
N ASP A 2 22.43 2.58 1.90
CA ASP A 2 23.33 1.57 2.44
C ASP A 2 22.90 1.21 3.86
N ILE A 3 22.48 -0.03 4.04
CA ILE A 3 21.98 -0.56 5.29
C ILE A 3 22.97 -1.59 5.81
N ASN A 4 23.52 -1.36 6.99
CA ASN A 4 24.27 -2.39 7.71
C ASN A 4 23.30 -3.33 8.44
N PHE A 5 22.91 -4.43 7.77
CA PHE A 5 21.94 -5.40 8.32
C PHE A 5 22.42 -6.12 9.59
N LYS A 6 23.71 -6.07 9.92
CA LYS A 6 24.26 -6.65 11.16
C LYS A 6 23.81 -5.91 12.42
N ASP A 7 23.38 -4.66 12.29
CA ASP A 7 22.94 -3.84 13.43
C ASP A 7 21.50 -4.17 13.88
N PHE A 8 20.81 -5.01 13.11
CA PHE A 8 19.41 -5.37 13.27
C PHE A 8 19.24 -6.87 13.47
N THR A 9 18.20 -7.24 14.22
CA THR A 9 17.78 -8.62 14.44
C THR A 9 16.57 -8.99 13.58
N SER A 10 15.78 -7.98 13.21
CA SER A 10 14.52 -8.14 12.51
C SER A 10 14.36 -7.09 11.42
N ILE A 11 13.72 -7.47 10.32
CA ILE A 11 13.39 -6.59 9.19
C ILE A 11 11.91 -6.69 8.85
N ILE A 12 11.31 -5.57 8.51
CA ILE A 12 9.89 -5.47 8.14
C ILE A 12 9.77 -5.00 6.69
N PHE A 13 8.93 -5.70 5.93
CA PHE A 13 8.47 -5.30 4.61
C PHE A 13 6.94 -5.34 4.56
N THR A 14 6.33 -4.19 4.23
CA THR A 14 4.88 -4.09 4.01
C THR A 14 4.53 -4.06 2.52
N SER A 15 5.51 -4.20 1.64
CA SER A 15 5.36 -4.12 0.18
C SER A 15 6.51 -4.85 -0.50
N SER A 16 6.19 -5.65 -1.53
CA SER A 16 7.18 -6.29 -2.39
C SER A 16 8.09 -5.26 -3.09
N ASN A 17 7.61 -4.03 -3.33
CA ASN A 17 8.40 -2.96 -3.94
C ASN A 17 9.61 -2.56 -3.09
N ALA A 18 9.50 -2.60 -1.77
CA ALA A 18 10.63 -2.34 -0.87
C ALA A 18 11.74 -3.38 -1.05
N ILE A 19 11.38 -4.63 -1.34
CA ILE A 19 12.35 -5.72 -1.56
C ILE A 19 12.95 -5.62 -2.97
N ASN A 20 12.14 -5.27 -3.96
CA ASN A 20 12.57 -5.11 -5.35
C ASN A 20 13.61 -4.00 -5.49
N HIS A 21 13.41 -2.87 -4.80
CA HIS A 21 14.33 -1.72 -4.80
C HIS A 21 15.42 -1.80 -3.71
N LEU A 22 15.50 -2.92 -2.99
CA LEU A 22 16.62 -3.15 -2.08
C LEU A 22 17.87 -3.39 -2.91
N ALA A 23 18.94 -2.65 -2.62
CA ALA A 23 20.25 -2.90 -3.21
C ALA A 23 20.72 -4.33 -2.91
N LYS A 24 21.85 -4.75 -3.50
CA LYS A 24 22.42 -6.07 -3.19
C LYS A 24 22.59 -6.20 -1.67
N VAL A 25 22.04 -7.27 -1.13
CA VAL A 25 22.02 -7.53 0.31
C VAL A 25 22.98 -8.65 0.65
N GLU A 26 23.77 -8.44 1.69
CA GLU A 26 24.70 -9.42 2.24
C GLU A 26 24.41 -9.56 3.73
N ASN A 27 24.71 -10.73 4.30
CA ASN A 27 24.52 -11.00 5.73
C ASN A 27 23.07 -10.73 6.20
N ILE A 28 22.08 -11.32 5.52
CA ILE A 28 20.65 -11.16 5.86
C ILE A 28 20.01 -12.44 6.42
N THR A 29 20.72 -13.56 6.41
CA THR A 29 20.17 -14.87 6.79
C THR A 29 19.85 -14.98 8.28
N HIS A 30 20.49 -14.16 9.12
CA HIS A 30 20.22 -14.07 10.56
C HIS A 30 18.96 -13.27 10.90
N LEU A 31 18.47 -12.43 9.98
CA LEU A 31 17.33 -11.56 10.21
C LEU A 31 16.02 -12.35 10.24
N LYS A 32 15.18 -12.06 11.24
CA LYS A 32 13.75 -12.40 11.18
C LYS A 32 13.07 -11.43 10.20
N CYS A 33 12.53 -11.95 9.11
CA CYS A 33 11.94 -11.17 8.03
C CYS A 33 10.42 -11.21 8.12
N PHE A 34 9.81 -10.11 8.54
CA PHE A 34 8.38 -9.97 8.67
C PHE A 34 7.78 -9.33 7.41
N CYS A 35 6.85 -10.04 6.77
CA CYS A 35 6.22 -9.64 5.53
C CYS A 35 4.71 -9.49 5.68
N VAL A 36 4.12 -8.42 5.13
CA VAL A 36 2.67 -8.32 4.97
C VAL A 36 2.26 -8.97 3.65
N GLY A 37 1.54 -10.09 3.75
CA GLY A 37 1.04 -10.86 2.62
C GLY A 37 2.07 -11.74 1.92
N GLU A 38 1.56 -12.80 1.28
CA GLU A 38 2.35 -13.83 0.60
C GLU A 38 3.19 -13.30 -0.58
N GLN A 39 2.69 -12.28 -1.27
CA GLN A 39 3.40 -11.67 -2.39
C GLN A 39 4.72 -11.02 -1.94
N THR A 40 4.71 -10.34 -0.79
CA THR A 40 5.89 -9.75 -0.17
C THR A 40 6.85 -10.83 0.32
N ALA A 41 6.32 -11.87 0.98
CA ALA A 41 7.10 -13.01 1.46
C ALA A 41 7.83 -13.76 0.33
N THR A 42 7.14 -13.97 -0.80
CA THR A 42 7.71 -14.58 -1.99
C THR A 42 8.87 -13.75 -2.55
N ALA A 43 8.72 -12.42 -2.59
CA ALA A 43 9.80 -11.53 -3.00
C ALA A 43 11.00 -11.61 -2.03
N ALA A 44 10.75 -11.65 -0.72
CA ALA A 44 11.79 -11.75 0.30
C ALA A 44 12.57 -13.07 0.15
N LYS A 45 11.87 -14.18 -0.06
CA LYS A 45 12.49 -15.49 -0.30
C LYS A 45 13.40 -15.47 -1.53
N LYS A 46 12.94 -14.88 -2.64
CA LYS A 46 13.75 -14.72 -3.86
C LYS A 46 14.98 -13.84 -3.64
N LYS A 47 14.92 -12.89 -2.70
CA LYS A 47 16.06 -12.03 -2.33
C LYS A 47 17.07 -12.71 -1.40
N GLY A 48 16.73 -13.87 -0.82
CA GLY A 48 17.63 -14.67 0.04
C GLY A 48 17.33 -14.60 1.54
N PHE A 49 16.19 -14.04 1.95
CA PHE A 49 15.75 -14.15 3.35
C PHE A 49 15.31 -15.58 3.66
N LEU A 50 15.73 -16.12 4.81
CA LEU A 50 15.46 -17.51 5.20
C LEU A 50 14.40 -17.64 6.30
N ASN A 51 14.43 -16.75 7.29
CA ASN A 51 13.49 -16.78 8.42
C ASN A 51 12.34 -15.81 8.18
N ILE A 52 11.35 -16.22 7.37
CA ILE A 52 10.25 -15.36 6.95
C ILE A 52 8.99 -15.65 7.77
N HIS A 53 8.41 -14.60 8.35
CA HIS A 53 7.13 -14.61 9.05
C HIS A 53 6.12 -13.78 8.25
N VAL A 54 4.98 -14.38 7.91
CA VAL A 54 3.95 -13.73 7.07
C VAL A 54 2.76 -13.33 7.95
N ALA A 55 2.40 -12.05 7.90
CA ALA A 55 1.12 -11.58 8.41
C ALA A 55 0.06 -11.69 7.30
N SER A 56 -1.14 -12.17 7.67
CA SER A 56 -2.17 -12.69 6.76
C SER A 56 -2.68 -11.68 5.73
N GLY A 57 -2.50 -10.37 5.94
CA GLY A 57 -2.64 -9.42 4.84
C GLY A 57 -2.58 -7.93 5.18
N ASN A 58 -2.56 -7.54 6.45
CA ASN A 58 -2.57 -6.12 6.79
C ASN A 58 -1.61 -5.72 7.91
N TYR A 59 -1.52 -4.40 8.08
CA TYR A 59 -0.69 -3.73 9.07
C TYR A 59 -1.00 -4.12 10.52
N LEU A 60 -2.27 -4.30 10.88
CA LEU A 60 -2.68 -4.59 12.25
C LEU A 60 -2.26 -6.00 12.64
N GLU A 61 -2.45 -6.97 11.75
CA GLU A 61 -2.02 -8.35 11.98
C GLU A 61 -0.52 -8.48 12.12
N LEU A 62 0.27 -7.72 11.35
CA LEU A 62 1.72 -7.66 11.50
C LEU A 62 2.11 -7.17 12.90
N LYS A 63 1.48 -6.09 13.36
CA LYS A 63 1.72 -5.53 14.70
C LYS A 63 1.38 -6.56 15.78
N ASP A 64 0.21 -7.17 15.68
CA ASP A 64 -0.25 -8.20 16.60
C ASP A 64 0.70 -9.41 16.64
N LEU A 65 1.14 -9.89 15.48
CA LEU A 65 2.09 -10.99 15.36
C LEU A 65 3.38 -10.66 16.13
N ILE A 66 3.97 -9.50 15.88
CA ILE A 66 5.25 -9.11 16.49
C ILE A 66 5.08 -8.86 18.00
N PHE A 67 4.06 -8.11 18.39
CA PHE A 67 3.88 -7.68 19.79
C PHE A 67 3.55 -8.86 20.71
N LYS A 68 2.91 -9.91 20.20
CA LYS A 68 2.58 -11.11 20.96
C LYS A 68 3.73 -12.12 21.02
N THR A 69 4.65 -12.09 20.06
CA THR A 69 5.65 -13.17 19.90
C THR A 69 7.07 -12.79 20.28
N LEU A 70 7.42 -11.50 20.27
CA LEU A 70 8.80 -11.06 20.44
C LEU A 70 9.06 -10.31 21.74
N ASP A 71 10.22 -10.61 22.34
CA ASP A 71 10.77 -9.86 23.46
C ASP A 71 11.42 -8.57 22.94
N LYS A 72 10.75 -7.44 23.16
CA LYS A 72 11.20 -6.11 22.74
C LYS A 72 12.62 -5.75 23.18
N SER A 73 13.12 -6.29 24.30
CA SER A 73 14.47 -5.99 24.79
C SER A 73 15.59 -6.60 23.94
N ARG A 74 15.23 -7.59 23.10
CA ARG A 74 16.18 -8.34 22.27
C ARG A 74 16.09 -7.98 20.79
N GLU A 75 15.13 -7.13 20.42
CA GLU A 75 14.83 -6.87 19.02
C GLU A 75 15.21 -5.45 18.60
N LYS A 76 15.95 -5.37 17.49
CA LYS A 76 16.25 -4.14 16.77
C LYS A 76 15.70 -4.30 15.36
N PHE A 77 14.63 -3.56 15.08
CA PHE A 77 13.92 -3.59 13.81
C PHE A 77 14.49 -2.59 12.82
N ILE A 78 14.58 -3.01 11.57
CA ILE A 78 14.62 -2.09 10.44
C ILE A 78 13.36 -2.24 9.60
N TYR A 79 12.67 -1.14 9.35
CA TYR A 79 11.50 -1.08 8.48
C TYR A 79 11.89 -0.46 7.15
N VAL A 80 11.95 -1.27 6.09
CA VAL A 80 12.24 -0.78 4.74
C VAL A 80 10.93 -0.53 4.00
N ARG A 81 10.72 0.70 3.55
CA ARG A 81 9.43 1.19 3.06
C ARG A 81 9.55 2.14 1.89
N GLY A 82 8.40 2.40 1.28
CA GLY A 82 8.24 3.52 0.37
C GLY A 82 8.21 4.86 1.12
N GLU A 83 8.43 5.95 0.39
CA GLU A 83 8.31 7.31 0.93
C GLU A 83 6.94 7.57 1.54
N PHE A 84 5.88 7.10 0.88
CA PHE A 84 4.51 7.26 1.34
C PHE A 84 3.99 5.97 1.98
N VAL A 85 3.43 6.07 3.18
CA VAL A 85 2.80 4.96 3.91
C VAL A 85 1.39 5.34 4.34
N SER A 86 0.52 4.33 4.46
CA SER A 86 -0.87 4.54 4.92
C SER A 86 -1.00 4.58 6.44
N ASN A 87 -0.07 3.97 7.18
CA ASN A 87 -0.04 3.90 8.64
C ASN A 87 1.37 4.18 9.15
N ASP A 88 1.50 4.80 10.31
CA ASP A 88 2.78 5.08 10.94
C ASP A 88 3.27 3.89 11.77
N LEU A 89 3.76 2.86 11.08
CA LEU A 89 4.29 1.66 11.73
C LEU A 89 5.44 1.98 12.69
N GLU A 90 6.28 2.94 12.36
CA GLU A 90 7.43 3.30 13.18
C GLU A 90 6.99 3.89 14.52
N ASN A 91 6.01 4.80 14.50
CA ASN A 91 5.48 5.37 15.72
C ASN A 91 4.82 4.32 16.60
N ASP A 92 3.94 3.48 16.05
CA ASP A 92 3.28 2.40 16.80
C ASP A 92 4.29 1.43 17.46
N PHE A 93 5.39 1.10 16.78
CA PHE A 93 6.43 0.25 17.34
C PHE A 93 7.20 0.95 18.46
N LYS A 94 7.52 2.24 18.31
CA LYS A 94 8.15 3.04 19.35
C LYS A 94 7.26 3.16 20.59
N GLU A 95 5.96 3.43 20.41
CA GLU A 95 4.98 3.47 21.51
C GLU A 95 4.83 2.10 22.19
N GLY A 96 4.95 1.00 21.43
CA GLY A 96 5.04 -0.37 21.97
C GLY A 96 6.35 -0.69 22.71
N GLY A 97 7.33 0.22 22.68
CA GLY A 97 8.64 0.06 23.32
C GLY A 97 9.65 -0.76 22.51
N PHE A 98 9.45 -0.92 21.21
CA PHE A 98 10.40 -1.56 20.31
C PHE A 98 11.42 -0.57 19.77
N LEU A 99 12.66 -1.05 19.59
CA LEU A 99 13.68 -0.32 18.85
C LEU A 99 13.47 -0.53 17.35
N ILE A 100 13.13 0.53 16.63
CA ILE A 100 12.86 0.48 15.19
C ILE A 100 13.51 1.65 14.46
N LYS A 101 14.05 1.38 13.27
CA LYS A 101 14.55 2.40 12.33
C LYS A 101 13.85 2.23 10.98
N SER A 102 13.24 3.29 10.46
CA SER A 102 12.73 3.29 9.09
C SER A 102 13.79 3.68 8.07
N VAL A 103 13.73 3.07 6.89
CA VAL A 103 14.52 3.42 5.72
C VAL A 103 13.61 3.50 4.50
N ILE A 104 13.57 4.67 3.86
CA ILE A 104 12.89 4.87 2.59
C ILE A 104 13.84 4.44 1.47
N ASN A 105 13.42 3.47 0.65
CA ASN A 105 14.25 2.98 -0.46
C ASN A 105 13.59 3.06 -1.85
N TYR A 106 12.32 3.45 -1.91
CA TYR A 106 11.66 3.81 -3.15
C TYR A 106 10.67 4.92 -2.90
N THR A 107 10.37 5.67 -3.96
CA THR A 107 9.21 6.55 -4.01
C THR A 107 8.33 6.14 -5.18
N THR A 108 7.16 6.74 -5.27
CA THR A 108 6.20 6.50 -6.35
C THR A 108 5.72 7.84 -6.83
N GLU A 109 5.86 8.09 -8.12
CA GLU A 109 5.37 9.30 -8.74
C GLU A 109 3.96 9.08 -9.30
N PRO A 110 3.11 10.13 -9.31
CA PRO A 110 1.88 10.09 -10.07
C PRO A 110 2.15 9.75 -11.54
N ASN A 111 1.37 8.82 -12.09
CA ASN A 111 1.35 8.66 -13.54
C ASN A 111 0.59 9.84 -14.16
N LEU A 112 1.31 10.75 -14.80
CA LEU A 112 0.74 11.91 -15.49
C LEU A 112 0.21 11.57 -16.89
N ASN A 113 0.52 10.38 -17.41
CA ASN A 113 -0.01 9.93 -18.69
C ASN A 113 -1.49 9.62 -18.50
N THR A 114 -2.31 10.54 -18.98
CA THR A 114 -3.75 10.37 -19.05
C THR A 114 -4.07 9.79 -20.42
N ASP A 115 -4.57 8.55 -20.44
CA ASP A 115 -5.03 7.94 -21.68
C ASP A 115 -6.20 8.75 -22.25
N LEU A 116 -6.02 9.31 -23.45
CA LEU A 116 -7.07 10.10 -24.11
C LEU A 116 -8.32 9.27 -24.35
N LYS A 117 -8.17 7.95 -24.57
CA LYS A 117 -9.30 7.05 -24.74
C LYS A 117 -10.16 6.98 -23.48
N LEU A 118 -9.54 6.91 -22.30
CA LEU A 118 -10.25 6.96 -21.02
C LEU A 118 -11.06 8.27 -20.89
N ILE A 119 -10.50 9.40 -21.31
CA ILE A 119 -11.18 10.70 -21.26
C ILE A 119 -12.39 10.73 -22.19
N GLU A 120 -12.25 10.22 -23.41
CA GLU A 120 -13.35 10.09 -24.36
C GLU A 120 -14.45 9.17 -23.84
N ASP A 121 -14.09 8.02 -23.27
CA ASP A 121 -15.03 7.04 -22.76
C ASP A 121 -15.80 7.57 -21.54
N LEU A 122 -15.13 8.30 -20.64
CA LEU A 122 -15.79 8.98 -19.53
C LEU A 122 -16.75 10.09 -20.01
N LYS A 123 -16.34 10.93 -20.96
CA LYS A 123 -17.20 11.99 -21.52
C LYS A 123 -18.40 11.42 -22.26
N SER A 124 -18.19 10.32 -22.97
CA SER A 124 -19.21 9.59 -23.72
C SER A 124 -20.07 8.69 -22.84
N LYS A 125 -19.85 8.68 -21.52
CA LYS A 125 -20.62 7.87 -20.56
C LYS A 125 -20.57 6.36 -20.87
N LEU A 126 -19.42 5.88 -21.33
CA LEU A 126 -19.17 4.46 -21.64
C LEU A 126 -18.62 3.65 -20.45
N ILE A 127 -18.22 4.32 -19.37
CA ILE A 127 -17.67 3.67 -18.17
C ILE A 127 -18.76 3.55 -17.11
N ASP A 128 -19.16 2.32 -16.80
CA ASP A 128 -20.21 2.04 -15.80
C ASP A 128 -19.69 2.06 -14.36
N VAL A 129 -18.43 1.64 -14.13
CA VAL A 129 -17.85 1.49 -12.79
C VAL A 129 -16.38 1.88 -12.79
N ILE A 130 -15.94 2.59 -11.75
CA ILE A 130 -14.52 2.87 -11.48
C ILE A 130 -14.17 2.36 -10.09
N PHE A 131 -13.09 1.56 -10.02
CA PHE A 131 -12.51 1.09 -8.77
C PHE A 131 -11.33 1.96 -8.33
N VAL A 132 -11.33 2.39 -7.07
CA VAL A 132 -10.28 3.25 -6.50
C VAL A 132 -9.72 2.64 -5.23
N TYR A 133 -8.44 2.27 -5.30
CA TYR A 133 -7.74 1.47 -4.30
C TYR A 133 -6.86 2.27 -3.35
N SER A 134 -6.78 3.60 -3.49
CA SER A 134 -6.00 4.41 -2.55
C SER A 134 -6.39 5.87 -2.62
N LYS A 135 -6.08 6.62 -1.55
CA LYS A 135 -6.32 8.06 -1.50
C LYS A 135 -5.55 8.79 -2.61
N ARG A 136 -4.30 8.38 -2.88
CA ARG A 136 -3.47 8.96 -3.94
C ARG A 136 -4.07 8.73 -5.33
N ALA A 137 -4.59 7.53 -5.60
CA ALA A 137 -5.31 7.26 -6.85
C ALA A 137 -6.58 8.13 -6.96
N ALA A 138 -7.32 8.30 -5.86
CA ALA A 138 -8.47 9.19 -5.83
C ALA A 138 -8.10 10.66 -6.13
N ASP A 139 -7.00 11.15 -5.54
CA ASP A 139 -6.52 12.52 -5.75
C ASP A 139 -6.11 12.73 -7.22
N GLN A 140 -5.48 11.73 -7.86
CA GLN A 140 -5.13 11.80 -9.28
C GLN A 140 -6.35 11.72 -10.20
N LEU A 141 -7.28 10.79 -9.94
CA LEU A 141 -8.52 10.70 -10.69
C LEU A 141 -9.32 12.02 -10.62
N LEU A 142 -9.37 12.63 -9.44
CA LEU A 142 -10.00 13.93 -9.26
C LEU A 142 -9.33 15.03 -10.09
N LYS A 143 -7.99 15.08 -10.12
CA LYS A 143 -7.26 16.02 -10.99
C LYS A 143 -7.58 15.81 -12.46
N ILE A 144 -7.60 14.56 -12.91
CA ILE A 144 -7.96 14.20 -14.29
C ILE A 144 -9.38 14.70 -14.62
N ILE A 145 -10.35 14.40 -13.76
CA ILE A 145 -11.75 14.81 -13.95
C ILE A 145 -11.89 16.32 -14.07
N LEU A 146 -11.26 17.09 -13.16
CA LEU A 146 -11.32 18.55 -13.15
C LEU A 146 -10.59 19.17 -14.35
N ASN A 147 -9.40 18.69 -14.68
CA ASN A 147 -8.59 19.22 -15.77
C ASN A 147 -9.26 19.02 -17.15
N HIS A 148 -10.00 17.91 -17.30
CA HIS A 148 -10.67 17.56 -18.56
C HIS A 148 -12.15 17.92 -18.61
N LYS A 149 -12.68 18.56 -17.56
CA LYS A 149 -14.09 19.01 -17.43
C LYS A 149 -15.12 17.88 -17.54
N ILE A 150 -14.90 16.78 -16.80
CA ILE A 150 -15.70 15.54 -16.84
C ILE A 150 -16.74 15.49 -15.70
N GLU A 151 -16.76 16.48 -14.79
CA GLU A 151 -17.54 16.48 -13.55
C GLU A 151 -19.04 16.18 -13.75
N ASN A 152 -19.58 16.60 -14.90
CA ASN A 152 -20.99 16.44 -15.27
C ASN A 152 -21.29 15.17 -16.09
N ASN A 153 -20.28 14.33 -16.36
CA ASN A 153 -20.38 13.12 -17.17
C ASN A 153 -20.31 11.82 -16.34
N LEU A 154 -20.38 11.91 -15.01
CA LEU A 154 -20.20 10.77 -14.09
C LEU A 154 -21.52 10.19 -13.55
N ASP A 155 -22.65 10.73 -13.99
CA ASP A 155 -24.00 10.39 -13.53
C ASP A 155 -24.46 8.97 -13.92
N ASN A 156 -23.81 8.34 -14.89
CA ASN A 156 -23.99 6.93 -15.24
C ASN A 156 -22.98 6.00 -14.52
N CYS A 157 -21.94 6.56 -13.90
CA CYS A 157 -20.79 5.82 -13.39
C CYS A 157 -20.88 5.58 -11.87
N THR A 158 -20.63 4.34 -11.45
CA THR A 158 -20.56 3.94 -10.04
C THR A 158 -19.12 4.03 -9.55
N LEU A 159 -18.90 4.71 -8.44
CA LEU A 159 -17.59 4.79 -7.79
C LEU A 159 -17.47 3.71 -6.70
N ASN A 160 -16.56 2.76 -6.89
CA ASN A 160 -16.25 1.73 -5.90
C ASN A 160 -14.91 2.06 -5.23
N CYS A 161 -14.92 2.30 -3.92
CA CYS A 161 -13.73 2.69 -3.15
C CYS A 161 -13.41 1.65 -2.08
N ILE A 162 -12.13 1.39 -1.83
CA ILE A 162 -11.72 0.43 -0.78
C ILE A 162 -11.99 0.92 0.66
N SER A 163 -12.31 2.21 0.84
CA SER A 163 -12.63 2.77 2.16
C SER A 163 -13.34 4.11 2.04
N ILE A 164 -13.98 4.53 3.14
CA ILE A 164 -14.61 5.85 3.24
C ILE A 164 -13.62 7.01 3.07
N ASN A 165 -12.38 6.84 3.52
CA ASN A 165 -11.33 7.86 3.37
C ASN A 165 -10.99 8.12 1.90
N VAL A 166 -10.99 7.07 1.08
CA VAL A 166 -10.79 7.17 -0.38
C VAL A 166 -12.00 7.84 -1.03
N ALA A 167 -13.21 7.40 -0.68
CA ALA A 167 -14.46 7.97 -1.22
C ALA A 167 -14.60 9.47 -0.90
N ASN A 168 -14.16 9.92 0.28
CA ASN A 168 -14.23 11.32 0.69
C ASN A 168 -13.54 12.29 -0.28
N THR A 169 -12.49 11.86 -0.99
CA THR A 169 -11.83 12.69 -2.01
C THR A 169 -12.74 12.95 -3.22
N LEU A 170 -13.56 11.95 -3.61
CA LEU A 170 -14.31 11.95 -4.87
C LEU A 170 -15.82 12.18 -4.70
N LYS A 171 -16.35 12.06 -3.47
CA LYS A 171 -17.80 12.17 -3.19
C LYS A 171 -18.44 13.50 -3.55
N ARG A 172 -17.62 14.53 -3.78
CA ARG A 172 -18.06 15.87 -4.22
C ARG A 172 -18.52 15.91 -5.68
N LEU A 173 -18.24 14.87 -6.46
CA LEU A 173 -18.66 14.74 -7.86
C LEU A 173 -20.00 14.01 -7.96
N ARG A 174 -20.70 14.16 -9.08
CA ARG A 174 -22.04 13.60 -9.31
C ARG A 174 -21.98 12.17 -9.87
N TRP A 175 -21.64 11.22 -9.01
CA TRP A 175 -21.65 9.79 -9.34
C TRP A 175 -23.07 9.22 -9.35
N LYS A 176 -23.31 8.15 -10.13
CA LYS A 176 -24.55 7.35 -10.05
C LYS A 176 -24.77 6.78 -8.66
N LYS A 177 -23.71 6.19 -8.10
CA LYS A 177 -23.66 5.58 -6.77
C LYS A 177 -22.22 5.54 -6.28
N ILE A 178 -22.03 5.56 -4.96
CA ILE A 178 -20.74 5.32 -4.33
C ILE A 178 -20.87 4.07 -3.47
N LYS A 179 -20.02 3.06 -3.68
CA LYS A 179 -19.95 1.84 -2.87
C LYS A 179 -18.57 1.75 -2.18
N ILE A 180 -18.57 1.13 -1.01
CA ILE A 180 -17.33 0.68 -0.36
C ILE A 180 -17.23 -0.83 -0.56
N PHE A 181 -16.05 -1.32 -0.93
CA PHE A 181 -15.79 -2.75 -1.14
C PHE A 181 -14.51 -3.17 -0.41
N SER A 182 -14.40 -4.46 -0.12
CA SER A 182 -13.16 -5.07 0.39
C SER A 182 -12.32 -5.58 -0.80
N PRO A 183 -10.98 -5.40 -0.80
CA PRO A 183 -10.13 -5.99 -1.83
C PRO A 183 -10.36 -7.51 -1.93
N GLY A 184 -10.61 -8.02 -3.14
CA GLY A 184 -11.00 -9.41 -3.39
C GLY A 184 -12.50 -9.62 -3.65
N ASP A 185 -13.34 -8.64 -3.27
CA ASP A 185 -14.79 -8.68 -3.46
C ASP A 185 -15.26 -7.79 -4.63
N GLU A 186 -14.37 -7.51 -5.59
CA GLU A 186 -14.69 -6.64 -6.73
C GLU A 186 -15.94 -7.07 -7.48
N GLU A 187 -16.05 -8.36 -7.84
CA GLU A 187 -17.19 -8.90 -8.57
C GLU A 187 -18.49 -8.79 -7.76
N LEU A 188 -18.44 -9.11 -6.47
CA LEU A 188 -19.59 -8.98 -5.55
C LEU A 188 -20.06 -7.52 -5.46
N SER A 189 -19.13 -6.57 -5.54
CA SER A 189 -19.46 -5.14 -5.48
C SER A 189 -20.14 -4.61 -6.76
N LEU A 190 -20.15 -5.38 -7.85
CA LEU A 190 -20.85 -5.04 -9.09
C LEU A 190 -22.35 -5.38 -9.04
N LEU A 191 -22.73 -6.36 -8.22
CA LEU A 191 -24.12 -6.71 -7.93
C LEU A 191 -24.86 -5.56 -7.21
#